data_AF-A0A956P605-F1
#
_entry.id   AF-A0A956P605-F1
#
_cell.length_a   1.000
_cell.length_b   1.000
_cell.length_c   1.000
_cell.angle_alpha   90.00
_cell.angle_beta   90.00
_cell.angle_gamma   90.00
#
_symmetry.space_group_name_H-M   'P 1'
#
loop_
_entity.id
_entity.type
_entity.pdbx_description
1 polymer ?
#
loop_
_entity_poly.entity_id
_entity_poly.type
_entity_poly.pdbx_seq_one_letter_code
_entity_poly.pdbx_strand_id
1 'polypeptide(L)'
;MASELSRLIDQVSKEKGVDREVLVDVLEVAMLTAAQKKLGIEREIEAQYNEDLGEVELFEFKTIVDDLFDEDIEIHIDEARHLDPECHIGDQLGLKIESSDFGRIAAQTAKQVIIQKVRDAEREIIFGEYKDRRGEVVNGIVQRWERGDIIVNLGRADAILPQREQVPREGYTQGDRIRALIVDVSLTPRGPRIVLSRAHPDLVRHLFEQEVPEIYEGIVEIRAIAREAGGRTKIAVSSRDLDIDPVGACVGVKGSRVQSVVQELRGEKIDIVPWSPDQAKFVCNALAPADISKVIIDEKSMAMRIIVDDDQLSLAIGRKGQNVRLAAKLAGWKIDIVGTSEAEKVAREARRNLGRIEGLG
;
A
#
# COMPACT_ATOMS: atom_id res chain seq x y z
N MET A 1 39.24 -28.70 -3.95
CA MET A 1 38.83 -27.50 -4.72
C MET A 1 37.41 -27.17 -4.27
N ALA A 2 37.11 -25.93 -3.87
CA ALA A 2 35.77 -25.60 -3.40
C ALA A 2 34.72 -25.96 -4.47
N SER A 3 33.76 -26.81 -4.09
CA SER A 3 32.64 -27.23 -4.93
C SER A 3 31.89 -26.00 -5.47
N GLU A 4 31.29 -26.15 -6.66
CA GLU A 4 30.46 -25.12 -7.29
C GLU A 4 29.30 -24.68 -6.38
N LEU A 5 28.77 -25.59 -5.56
CA LEU A 5 27.70 -25.31 -4.60
C LEU A 5 28.18 -24.46 -3.42
N SER A 6 29.35 -24.74 -2.85
CA SER A 6 29.95 -23.93 -1.77
C SER A 6 30.15 -22.48 -2.20
N ARG A 7 30.70 -22.25 -3.40
CA ARG A 7 30.87 -20.88 -3.94
C ARG A 7 29.54 -20.15 -4.13
N LEU A 8 28.50 -20.85 -4.56
CA LEU A 8 27.16 -20.26 -4.73
C LEU A 8 26.54 -19.86 -3.39
N ILE A 9 26.67 -20.70 -2.36
CA ILE A 9 26.20 -20.39 -1.01
C ILE A 9 26.92 -19.15 -0.47
N ASP A 10 28.24 -19.10 -0.58
CA ASP A 10 29.04 -17.98 -0.08
C ASP A 10 28.73 -16.67 -0.83
N GLN A 11 28.56 -16.74 -2.15
CA GLN A 11 28.20 -15.58 -2.97
C GLN A 11 26.85 -15.01 -2.53
N VAL A 12 25.84 -15.89 -2.36
CA VAL A 12 24.49 -15.47 -1.99
C VAL A 12 24.46 -14.91 -0.57
N SER A 13 25.15 -15.55 0.36
CA SER A 13 25.27 -15.06 1.74
C SER A 13 25.86 -13.65 1.77
N LYS A 14 26.94 -13.42 1.02
CA LYS A 14 27.65 -12.14 0.99
C LYS A 14 26.90 -11.03 0.25
N GLU A 15 26.23 -11.33 -0.86
CA GLU A 15 25.52 -10.33 -1.67
C GLU A 15 24.15 -9.94 -1.09
N LYS A 16 23.46 -10.89 -0.44
CA LYS A 16 22.06 -10.72 -0.02
C LYS A 16 21.85 -10.73 1.49
N GLY A 17 22.91 -10.98 2.28
CA GLY A 17 22.86 -10.97 3.74
C GLY A 17 22.08 -12.12 4.34
N VAL A 18 21.95 -13.25 3.62
CA VAL A 18 21.31 -14.46 4.14
C VAL A 18 22.36 -15.29 4.87
N ASP A 19 22.02 -15.79 6.06
CA ASP A 19 22.92 -16.65 6.83
C ASP A 19 23.25 -17.93 6.05
N ARG A 20 24.52 -18.34 6.11
CA ARG A 20 25.02 -19.55 5.46
C ARG A 20 24.36 -20.80 6.06
N GLU A 21 24.21 -20.84 7.38
CA GLU A 21 23.56 -21.97 8.06
C GLU A 21 22.13 -22.16 7.57
N VAL A 22 21.37 -21.07 7.48
CA VAL A 22 19.98 -21.09 6.96
C VAL A 22 19.92 -21.56 5.52
N LEU A 23 20.92 -21.27 4.68
CA LEU A 23 20.97 -21.77 3.31
C LEU A 23 21.25 -23.28 3.28
N VAL A 24 22.18 -23.75 4.11
CA VAL A 24 22.55 -25.16 4.23
C VAL A 24 21.36 -26.01 4.69
N ASP A 25 20.68 -25.62 5.78
CA ASP A 25 19.52 -26.35 6.31
C ASP A 25 18.43 -26.54 5.25
N VAL A 26 18.18 -25.50 4.46
CA VAL A 26 17.11 -25.52 3.45
C VAL A 26 17.54 -26.37 2.25
N LEU A 27 18.84 -26.39 1.92
CA LEU A 27 19.38 -27.27 0.90
C LEU A 27 19.25 -28.74 1.30
N GLU A 28 19.58 -29.09 2.55
CA GLU A 28 19.40 -30.44 3.10
C GLU A 28 17.93 -30.88 3.03
N VAL A 29 17.01 -30.06 3.53
CA VAL A 29 15.56 -30.36 3.50
C VAL A 29 15.05 -30.55 2.07
N ALA A 30 15.50 -29.71 1.13
CA ALA A 30 15.08 -29.81 -0.26
C ALA A 30 15.66 -31.04 -0.96
N MET A 31 16.91 -31.39 -0.64
CA MET A 31 17.57 -32.60 -1.11
C MET A 31 16.87 -33.86 -0.60
N LEU A 32 16.55 -33.90 0.69
CA LEU A 32 15.76 -34.94 1.32
C LEU A 32 14.41 -35.10 0.62
N THR A 33 13.69 -34.00 0.40
CA THR A 33 12.38 -34.02 -0.29
C THR A 33 12.50 -34.55 -1.73
N ALA A 34 13.57 -34.20 -2.44
CA ALA A 34 13.83 -34.68 -3.79
C ALA A 34 14.18 -36.18 -3.80
N ALA A 35 14.95 -36.64 -2.81
CA ALA A 35 15.31 -38.03 -2.62
C ALA A 35 14.08 -38.90 -2.31
N GLN A 36 13.26 -38.50 -1.35
CA GLN A 36 12.00 -39.18 -0.99
C GLN A 36 11.03 -39.28 -2.17
N LYS A 37 10.93 -38.25 -3.02
CA LYS A 37 10.11 -38.31 -4.24
C LYS A 37 10.61 -39.32 -5.28
N LYS A 38 11.92 -39.57 -5.35
CA LYS A 38 12.52 -40.48 -6.32
C LYS A 38 12.57 -41.91 -5.81
N LEU A 39 12.90 -42.10 -4.53
CA LEU A 39 13.17 -43.40 -3.92
C LEU A 39 11.95 -43.99 -3.19
N GLY A 40 11.00 -43.17 -2.76
CA GLY A 40 9.85 -43.59 -1.98
C GLY A 40 9.80 -42.88 -0.63
N ILE A 41 8.59 -42.66 -0.12
CA ILE A 41 8.35 -41.92 1.14
C ILE A 41 8.58 -42.83 2.36
N GLU A 42 8.53 -44.15 2.17
CA GLU A 42 8.66 -45.15 3.25
C GLU A 42 10.12 -45.40 3.66
N ARG A 43 11.08 -44.95 2.84
CA ARG A 43 12.52 -45.06 3.13
C ARG A 43 12.95 -43.95 4.09
N GLU A 44 13.71 -44.33 5.12
CA GLU A 44 14.32 -43.38 6.06
C GLU A 44 15.58 -42.80 5.43
N ILE A 45 15.52 -41.54 5.01
CA ILE A 45 16.63 -40.85 4.34
C ILE A 45 16.99 -39.62 5.17
N GLU A 46 18.28 -39.35 5.31
CA GLU A 46 18.81 -38.08 5.82
C GLU A 46 19.66 -37.40 4.76
N ALA A 47 19.64 -36.07 4.77
CA ALA A 47 20.48 -35.23 3.94
C ALA A 47 21.41 -34.44 4.85
N GLN A 48 22.71 -34.46 4.57
CA GLN A 48 23.70 -33.73 5.36
C GLN A 48 24.68 -33.00 4.44
N TYR A 49 24.94 -31.74 4.72
CA TYR A 49 25.92 -30.95 4.01
C TYR A 49 27.32 -31.21 4.54
N ASN A 50 28.20 -31.65 3.65
CA ASN A 50 29.60 -31.88 3.95
C ASN A 50 30.40 -30.61 3.61
N GLU A 51 30.93 -29.91 4.62
CA GLU A 51 31.66 -28.66 4.41
C GLU A 51 32.97 -28.83 3.63
N ASP A 52 33.67 -29.95 3.85
CA ASP A 52 34.97 -30.23 3.25
C ASP A 52 34.84 -30.52 1.74
N LEU A 53 33.80 -31.27 1.37
CA LEU A 53 33.47 -31.58 -0.02
C LEU A 53 32.64 -30.46 -0.68
N GLY A 54 31.93 -29.68 0.12
CA GLY A 54 31.01 -28.64 -0.32
C GLY A 54 29.78 -29.19 -1.06
N GLU A 55 29.32 -30.38 -0.71
CA GLU A 55 28.21 -31.10 -1.36
C GLU A 55 27.20 -31.57 -0.31
N VAL A 56 25.95 -31.77 -0.71
CA VAL A 56 24.94 -32.42 0.15
C VAL A 56 24.98 -33.91 -0.12
N GLU A 57 25.27 -34.69 0.93
CA GLU A 57 25.30 -36.14 0.93
C GLU A 57 23.94 -36.68 1.40
N LEU A 58 23.51 -37.81 0.83
CA LEU A 58 22.27 -38.48 1.20
C LEU A 58 22.61 -39.85 1.81
N PHE A 59 22.01 -40.15 2.95
CA PHE A 59 22.16 -41.42 3.65
C PHE A 59 20.79 -42.08 3.79
N GLU A 60 20.67 -43.34 3.40
CA GLU A 60 19.49 -44.17 3.62
C GLU A 60 19.75 -45.07 4.83
N PHE A 61 18.86 -45.04 5.82
CA PHE A 61 18.97 -45.88 7.01
C PHE A 61 18.13 -47.15 6.84
N LYS A 62 18.77 -48.29 7.07
CA LYS A 62 18.13 -49.60 7.05
C LYS A 62 18.29 -50.32 8.38
N THR A 63 17.25 -51.00 8.81
CA THR A 63 17.24 -51.80 10.04
C THR A 63 17.93 -53.13 9.79
N ILE A 64 18.87 -53.50 10.64
CA ILE A 64 19.60 -54.75 10.52
C ILE A 64 18.75 -55.91 11.04
N VAL A 65 18.45 -56.88 10.19
CA VAL A 65 17.59 -58.03 10.49
C VAL A 65 18.27 -59.36 10.12
N ASP A 66 17.78 -60.45 10.72
CA ASP A 66 18.18 -61.82 10.38
C ASP A 66 17.34 -62.38 9.22
N ASP A 67 16.04 -62.06 9.19
CA ASP A 67 15.13 -62.42 8.11
C ASP A 67 14.66 -61.16 7.38
N LEU A 68 14.97 -61.03 6.09
CA LEU A 68 14.55 -59.91 5.24
C LEU A 68 13.07 -60.03 4.83
N PHE A 69 12.26 -59.04 5.19
CA PHE A 69 10.86 -58.91 4.76
C PHE A 69 10.66 -57.74 3.78
N ASP A 70 11.40 -56.65 3.96
CA ASP A 70 11.32 -55.46 3.12
C ASP A 70 12.72 -54.89 2.80
N GLU A 71 13.21 -55.18 1.59
CA GLU A 71 14.53 -54.73 1.12
C GLU A 71 14.69 -53.20 1.04
N ASP A 72 13.60 -52.43 1.08
CA ASP A 72 13.67 -50.96 1.05
C ASP A 72 14.04 -50.36 2.42
N ILE A 73 13.69 -51.03 3.52
CA ILE A 73 13.90 -50.54 4.90
C ILE A 73 14.76 -51.46 5.77
N GLU A 74 15.05 -52.67 5.30
CA GLU A 74 15.83 -53.67 6.02
C GLU A 74 17.12 -54.07 5.27
N ILE A 75 18.14 -54.47 6.03
CA ILE A 75 19.39 -55.05 5.52
C ILE A 75 19.73 -56.31 6.31
N HIS A 76 20.19 -57.35 5.62
CA HIS A 76 20.59 -58.59 6.28
C HIS A 76 21.89 -58.40 7.08
N ILE A 77 21.98 -59.02 8.27
CA ILE A 77 23.14 -58.92 9.16
C ILE A 77 24.47 -59.25 8.48
N ASP A 78 24.50 -60.22 7.55
CA ASP A 78 25.73 -60.57 6.84
C ASP A 78 26.20 -59.42 5.94
N GLU A 79 25.29 -58.76 5.21
CA GLU A 79 25.64 -57.63 4.34
C GLU A 79 26.02 -56.41 5.18
N ALA A 80 25.28 -56.15 6.26
CA ALA A 80 25.60 -55.09 7.20
C ALA A 80 27.00 -55.25 7.81
N ARG A 81 27.41 -56.47 8.18
CA ARG A 81 28.75 -56.76 8.72
C ARG A 81 29.89 -56.53 7.74
N HIS A 82 29.64 -56.56 6.43
CA HIS A 82 30.66 -56.21 5.43
C HIS A 82 30.93 -54.70 5.41
N LEU A 83 29.95 -53.89 5.79
CA LEU A 83 30.02 -52.43 5.79
C LEU A 83 30.45 -51.90 7.16
N ASP A 84 29.90 -52.47 8.24
CA ASP A 84 30.26 -52.19 9.63
C ASP A 84 30.42 -53.50 10.43
N PRO A 85 31.66 -53.95 10.71
CA PRO A 85 31.91 -55.18 11.45
C PRO A 85 31.37 -55.19 12.89
N GLU A 86 31.08 -54.04 13.49
CA GLU A 86 30.60 -53.93 14.88
C GLU A 86 29.07 -53.87 15.00
N CYS A 87 28.33 -54.00 13.89
CA CYS A 87 26.88 -53.90 13.89
C CYS A 87 26.16 -55.13 14.49
N HIS A 88 24.99 -54.89 15.10
CA HIS A 88 24.12 -55.90 15.71
C HIS A 88 22.72 -55.89 15.09
N ILE A 89 22.00 -57.01 15.22
CA ILE A 89 20.59 -57.08 14.83
C ILE A 89 19.78 -56.08 15.66
N GLY A 90 18.95 -55.28 14.97
CA GLY A 90 18.16 -54.21 15.57
C GLY A 90 18.81 -52.82 15.48
N ASP A 91 20.09 -52.71 15.09
CA ASP A 91 20.71 -51.41 14.82
C ASP A 91 20.21 -50.83 13.48
N GLN A 92 20.39 -49.52 13.29
CA GLN A 92 20.17 -48.85 12.00
C GLN A 92 21.50 -48.54 11.35
N LEU A 93 21.68 -48.98 10.11
CA LEU A 93 22.88 -48.72 9.33
C LEU A 93 22.61 -47.66 8.26
N GLY A 94 23.38 -46.57 8.29
CA GLY A 94 23.32 -45.50 7.29
C GLY A 94 24.16 -45.83 6.06
N LEU A 95 23.50 -46.03 4.92
CA LEU A 95 24.10 -46.32 3.62
C LEU A 95 24.16 -45.05 2.78
N LYS A 96 25.36 -44.66 2.36
CA LYS A 96 25.52 -43.50 1.48
C LYS A 96 24.95 -43.80 0.09
N ILE A 97 24.01 -42.98 -0.35
CA ILE A 97 23.43 -43.09 -1.70
C ILE A 97 24.45 -42.52 -2.71
N GLU A 98 24.75 -43.29 -3.78
CA GLU A 98 25.70 -42.83 -4.80
C GLU A 98 25.26 -41.54 -5.49
N SER A 99 26.19 -40.59 -5.59
CA SER A 99 25.92 -39.20 -5.99
C SER A 99 25.74 -39.00 -7.50
N SER A 100 26.05 -40.00 -8.35
CA SER A 100 26.00 -39.85 -9.81
C SER A 100 24.58 -39.56 -10.33
N ASP A 101 23.58 -40.16 -9.68
CA ASP A 101 22.17 -40.07 -10.04
C ASP A 101 21.46 -38.88 -9.37
N PHE A 102 22.03 -38.37 -8.27
CA PHE A 102 21.47 -37.30 -7.46
C PHE A 102 22.18 -35.97 -7.63
N GLY A 103 23.44 -35.92 -8.07
CA GLY A 103 24.23 -34.68 -8.16
C GLY A 103 23.65 -33.63 -9.10
N ARG A 104 23.07 -34.05 -10.24
CA ARG A 104 22.40 -33.13 -11.18
C ARG A 104 21.07 -32.61 -10.64
N ILE A 105 20.30 -33.48 -9.98
CA ILE A 105 19.04 -33.12 -9.32
C ILE A 105 19.35 -32.19 -8.14
N ALA A 106 20.43 -32.47 -7.41
CA ALA A 106 20.92 -31.68 -6.30
C ALA A 106 21.28 -30.27 -6.71
N ALA A 107 22.06 -30.11 -7.78
CA ALA A 107 22.42 -28.79 -8.28
C ALA A 107 21.20 -27.97 -8.72
N GLN A 108 20.21 -28.60 -9.37
CA GLN A 108 18.98 -27.90 -9.79
C GLN A 108 18.07 -27.53 -8.62
N THR A 109 17.84 -28.46 -7.70
CA THR A 109 17.06 -28.25 -6.47
C THR A 109 17.73 -27.18 -5.62
N ALA A 110 19.05 -27.26 -5.44
CA ALA A 110 19.84 -26.28 -4.71
C ALA A 110 19.71 -24.88 -5.29
N LYS A 111 19.87 -24.76 -6.62
CA LYS A 111 19.67 -23.49 -7.31
C LYS A 111 18.27 -22.93 -7.09
N GLN A 112 17.23 -23.77 -7.16
CA GLN A 112 15.85 -23.33 -6.96
C GLN A 112 15.59 -22.85 -5.52
N VAL A 113 16.10 -23.58 -4.54
CA VAL A 113 16.03 -23.26 -3.11
C VAL A 113 16.73 -21.95 -2.82
N ILE A 114 17.96 -21.80 -3.30
CA ILE A 114 18.75 -20.58 -3.15
C ILE A 114 18.00 -19.39 -3.76
N ILE A 115 17.49 -19.51 -4.99
CA ILE A 115 16.69 -18.45 -5.63
C ILE A 115 15.46 -18.10 -4.79
N GLN A 116 14.79 -19.10 -4.22
CA GLN A 116 13.61 -18.88 -3.39
C GLN A 116 13.97 -18.16 -2.08
N LYS A 117 15.03 -18.58 -1.39
CA LYS A 117 15.51 -17.94 -0.15
C LYS A 117 15.99 -16.51 -0.38
N VAL A 118 16.68 -16.26 -1.49
CA VAL A 118 17.05 -14.89 -1.91
C VAL A 118 15.80 -14.03 -2.09
N ARG A 119 14.77 -14.54 -2.77
CA ARG A 119 13.51 -13.81 -2.94
C ARG A 119 12.81 -13.54 -1.60
N ASP A 120 12.83 -14.49 -0.69
CA ASP A 120 12.20 -14.33 0.63
C ASP A 120 12.93 -13.30 1.49
N ALA A 121 14.26 -13.29 1.49
CA ALA A 121 15.05 -12.25 2.14
C ALA A 121 14.81 -10.86 1.51
N GLU A 122 14.78 -10.77 0.17
CA GLU A 122 14.46 -9.51 -0.53
C GLU A 122 13.06 -8.98 -0.15
N ARG A 123 12.07 -9.87 -0.03
CA ARG A 123 10.70 -9.52 0.40
C ARG A 123 10.68 -8.92 1.80
N GLU A 124 11.46 -9.49 2.73
CA GLU A 124 11.51 -9.05 4.12
C GLU A 124 12.20 -7.68 4.25
N ILE A 125 13.29 -7.47 3.50
CA ILE A 125 13.97 -6.17 3.39
C ILE A 125 13.02 -5.10 2.84
N ILE A 126 12.32 -5.39 1.74
CA ILE A 126 11.37 -4.46 1.13
C ILE A 126 10.23 -4.14 2.11
N PHE A 127 9.67 -5.15 2.78
CA PHE A 127 8.62 -4.91 3.78
C PHE A 127 9.12 -4.00 4.91
N GLY A 128 10.33 -4.26 5.43
CA GLY A 128 10.97 -3.45 6.45
C GLY A 128 11.18 -2.00 6.03
N GLU A 129 11.50 -1.74 4.76
CA GLU A 129 11.69 -0.40 4.21
C GLU A 129 10.39 0.40 4.13
N TYR A 130 9.25 -0.24 3.80
CA TYR A 130 7.99 0.46 3.52
C TYR A 130 6.94 0.41 4.63
N LYS A 131 7.03 -0.52 5.60
CA LYS A 131 5.99 -0.71 6.63
C LYS A 131 5.63 0.57 7.41
N ASP A 132 6.63 1.42 7.67
CA ASP A 132 6.47 2.65 8.47
C ASP A 132 6.23 3.89 7.59
N ARG A 133 6.23 3.73 6.26
CA ARG A 133 6.10 4.81 5.27
C ARG A 133 4.65 5.05 4.82
N ARG A 134 3.69 4.48 5.54
CA ARG A 134 2.26 4.68 5.27
C ARG A 134 1.92 6.16 5.46
N GLY A 135 1.25 6.73 4.47
CA GLY A 135 0.93 8.16 4.43
C GLY A 135 1.98 9.00 3.72
N GLU A 136 3.12 8.45 3.29
CA GLU A 136 4.09 9.20 2.51
C GLU A 136 3.73 9.26 1.01
N VAL A 137 4.14 10.34 0.35
CA VAL A 137 4.09 10.44 -1.11
C VAL A 137 5.40 9.91 -1.69
N VAL A 138 5.28 8.94 -2.61
CA VAL A 138 6.41 8.35 -3.31
C VAL A 138 6.34 8.62 -4.80
N ASN A 139 7.52 8.68 -5.42
CA ASN A 139 7.69 8.78 -6.86
C ASN A 139 7.90 7.38 -7.43
N GLY A 140 7.26 7.08 -8.55
CA GLY A 140 7.45 5.83 -9.26
C GLY A 140 7.26 5.96 -10.77
N ILE A 141 7.48 4.86 -11.47
CA ILE A 141 7.34 4.75 -12.92
C ILE A 141 6.27 3.71 -13.23
N VAL A 142 5.27 4.10 -14.03
CA VAL A 142 4.22 3.19 -14.49
C VAL A 142 4.85 2.12 -15.39
N GLN A 143 4.71 0.86 -15.01
CA GLN A 143 5.27 -0.25 -15.77
C GLN A 143 4.25 -0.96 -16.63
N ARG A 144 3.14 -1.40 -16.04
CA ARG A 144 2.16 -2.26 -16.71
C ARG A 144 0.80 -2.19 -16.01
N TRP A 145 -0.19 -2.83 -16.62
CA TRP A 145 -1.53 -2.98 -16.06
C TRP A 145 -1.84 -4.45 -15.80
N GLU A 146 -2.46 -4.73 -14.67
CA GLU A 146 -2.90 -6.06 -14.29
C GLU A 146 -4.37 -5.99 -13.87
N ARG A 147 -5.28 -6.53 -14.68
CA ARG A 147 -6.74 -6.56 -14.41
C ARG A 147 -7.35 -5.19 -14.04
N GLY A 148 -6.80 -4.11 -14.62
CA GLY A 148 -7.25 -2.73 -14.36
C GLY A 148 -6.45 -1.99 -13.28
N ASP A 149 -5.63 -2.70 -12.50
CA ASP A 149 -4.70 -2.08 -11.55
C ASP A 149 -3.43 -1.64 -12.28
N ILE A 150 -2.85 -0.51 -11.85
CA ILE A 150 -1.59 -0.01 -12.41
C ILE A 150 -0.45 -0.52 -11.53
N ILE A 151 0.54 -1.15 -12.14
CA ILE A 151 1.78 -1.55 -11.46
C ILE A 151 2.80 -0.44 -11.65
N VAL A 152 3.30 0.07 -10.52
CA VAL A 152 4.21 1.19 -10.43
C VAL A 152 5.52 0.71 -9.82
N ASN A 153 6.62 0.93 -10.51
CA ASN A 153 7.95 0.61 -9.98
C ASN A 153 8.48 1.78 -9.16
N LEU A 154 8.88 1.48 -7.93
CA LEU A 154 9.46 2.43 -6.97
C LEU A 154 11.01 2.34 -6.92
N GLY A 155 11.63 1.72 -7.92
CA GLY A 155 13.06 1.42 -7.98
C GLY A 155 13.40 0.05 -7.39
N ARG A 156 13.16 -0.14 -6.08
CA ARG A 156 13.48 -1.40 -5.37
C ARG A 156 12.33 -2.38 -5.25
N ALA A 157 11.09 -1.89 -5.40
CA ALA A 157 9.88 -2.69 -5.27
C ALA A 157 8.83 -2.26 -6.30
N ASP A 158 7.94 -3.20 -6.63
CA ASP A 158 6.72 -2.92 -7.37
C ASP A 158 5.58 -2.64 -6.40
N ALA A 159 4.83 -1.59 -6.68
CA ALA A 159 3.65 -1.17 -5.92
C ALA A 159 2.42 -1.19 -6.83
N ILE A 160 1.24 -1.34 -6.23
CA ILE A 160 -0.02 -1.44 -6.93
C ILE A 160 -0.86 -0.19 -6.68
N LEU A 161 -1.33 0.45 -7.75
CA LEU A 161 -2.33 1.51 -7.71
C LEU A 161 -3.67 0.91 -8.18
N PRO A 162 -4.52 0.46 -7.25
CA PRO A 162 -5.73 -0.26 -7.61
C PRO A 162 -6.79 0.66 -8.21
N GLN A 163 -7.68 0.12 -9.03
CA GLN A 163 -8.68 0.92 -9.76
C GLN A 163 -9.51 1.87 -8.88
N ARG A 164 -9.84 1.46 -7.65
CA ARG A 164 -10.58 2.28 -6.68
C ARG A 164 -9.81 3.50 -6.15
N GLU A 165 -8.48 3.45 -6.19
CA GLU A 165 -7.58 4.51 -5.74
C GLU A 165 -7.01 5.33 -6.92
N GLN A 166 -7.35 4.95 -8.15
CA GLN A 166 -7.04 5.70 -9.36
C GLN A 166 -8.01 6.87 -9.55
N VAL A 167 -7.57 7.89 -10.27
CA VAL A 167 -8.41 9.01 -10.68
C VAL A 167 -8.91 8.74 -12.11
N PRO A 168 -10.22 8.60 -12.37
CA PRO A 168 -10.73 8.17 -13.67
C PRO A 168 -10.35 9.03 -14.88
N ARG A 169 -9.98 10.30 -14.65
CA ARG A 169 -9.57 11.24 -15.70
C ARG A 169 -8.06 11.25 -15.95
N GLU A 170 -7.27 10.60 -15.10
CA GLU A 170 -5.82 10.50 -15.27
C GLU A 170 -5.50 9.34 -16.21
N GLY A 171 -5.08 9.66 -17.43
CA GLY A 171 -4.53 8.67 -18.36
C GLY A 171 -3.03 8.54 -18.16
N TYR A 172 -2.56 7.34 -17.82
CA TYR A 172 -1.13 7.03 -17.72
C TYR A 172 -0.67 6.18 -18.90
N THR A 173 0.55 6.42 -19.38
CA THR A 173 1.24 5.54 -20.33
C THR A 173 2.43 4.82 -19.68
N GLN A 174 2.87 3.71 -20.28
CA GLN A 174 4.02 2.98 -19.78
C GLN A 174 5.26 3.88 -19.84
N GLY A 175 6.02 3.93 -18.74
CA GLY A 175 7.16 4.83 -18.58
C GLY A 175 6.81 6.19 -17.97
N ASP A 176 5.53 6.52 -17.80
CA ASP A 176 5.12 7.76 -17.13
C ASP A 176 5.62 7.77 -15.69
N ARG A 177 6.10 8.94 -15.26
CA ARG A 177 6.31 9.21 -13.84
C ARG A 177 4.97 9.46 -13.17
N ILE A 178 4.82 8.90 -11.97
CA ILE A 178 3.63 9.05 -11.14
C ILE A 178 4.05 9.34 -9.70
N ARG A 179 3.47 10.36 -9.09
CA ARG A 179 3.55 10.59 -7.64
C ARG A 179 2.27 10.08 -6.99
N ALA A 180 2.38 9.22 -5.98
CA ALA A 180 1.21 8.65 -5.32
C ALA A 180 1.45 8.47 -3.82
N LEU A 181 0.36 8.47 -3.06
CA LEU A 181 0.36 8.27 -1.62
C LEU A 181 0.40 6.77 -1.30
N ILE A 182 1.25 6.33 -0.37
CA ILE A 182 1.17 4.98 0.18
C ILE A 182 -0.01 4.92 1.16
N VAL A 183 -1.06 4.16 0.84
CA VAL A 183 -2.26 4.03 1.70
C VAL A 183 -2.24 2.77 2.56
N ASP A 184 -1.56 1.72 2.12
CA ASP A 184 -1.43 0.45 2.83
C ASP A 184 -0.13 -0.28 2.46
N VAL A 185 0.46 -0.95 3.44
CA VAL A 185 1.61 -1.84 3.26
C VAL A 185 1.36 -3.09 4.06
N SER A 186 1.22 -4.22 3.38
CA SER A 186 0.87 -5.50 4.01
C SER A 186 1.73 -6.64 3.48
N LEU A 187 2.05 -7.61 4.34
CA LEU A 187 2.74 -8.83 3.92
C LEU A 187 1.73 -9.84 3.39
N THR A 188 1.95 -10.37 2.19
CA THR A 188 1.12 -11.43 1.60
C THR A 188 1.97 -12.68 1.34
N PRO A 189 1.38 -13.87 1.14
CA PRO A 189 2.15 -15.06 0.76
C PRO A 189 2.97 -14.90 -0.53
N ARG A 190 2.65 -13.90 -1.37
CA ARG A 190 3.39 -13.59 -2.60
C ARG A 190 4.49 -12.53 -2.42
N GLY A 191 4.62 -11.95 -1.22
CA GLY A 191 5.54 -10.87 -0.90
C GLY A 191 4.85 -9.63 -0.32
N PRO A 192 5.60 -8.56 -0.01
CA PRO A 192 5.04 -7.31 0.44
C PRO A 192 4.18 -6.69 -0.65
N ARG A 193 3.02 -6.19 -0.26
CA ARG A 193 2.08 -5.48 -1.10
C ARG A 193 2.04 -4.03 -0.65
N ILE A 194 2.54 -3.15 -1.51
CA ILE A 194 2.51 -1.70 -1.31
C ILE A 194 1.36 -1.14 -2.15
N VAL A 195 0.33 -0.62 -1.49
CA VAL A 195 -0.85 -0.05 -2.14
C VAL A 195 -0.72 1.46 -2.21
N LEU A 196 -0.79 1.99 -3.42
CA LEU A 196 -0.73 3.41 -3.73
C LEU A 196 -2.11 4.00 -3.92
N SER A 197 -2.21 5.33 -3.80
CA SER A 197 -3.41 6.08 -4.12
C SER A 197 -3.12 7.43 -4.75
N ARG A 198 -3.86 7.71 -5.82
CA ARG A 198 -3.96 9.04 -6.45
C ARG A 198 -5.23 9.78 -6.03
N ALA A 199 -6.24 9.05 -5.54
CA ALA A 199 -7.53 9.61 -5.15
C ALA A 199 -7.59 10.14 -3.71
N HIS A 200 -6.67 9.71 -2.82
CA HIS A 200 -6.74 10.05 -1.40
C HIS A 200 -6.52 11.56 -1.14
N PRO A 201 -7.27 12.22 -0.23
CA PRO A 201 -7.11 13.65 0.07
C PRO A 201 -5.70 14.04 0.54
N ASP A 202 -5.03 13.17 1.30
CA ASP A 202 -3.69 13.46 1.82
C ASP A 202 -2.62 13.58 0.74
N LEU A 203 -2.84 13.06 -0.47
CA LEU A 203 -1.95 13.37 -1.58
C LEU A 203 -1.92 14.89 -1.82
N VAL A 204 -3.07 15.56 -1.78
CA VAL A 204 -3.14 17.02 -1.94
C VAL A 204 -2.43 17.73 -0.80
N ARG A 205 -2.60 17.24 0.44
CA ARG A 205 -1.92 17.79 1.63
C ARG A 205 -0.40 17.82 1.44
N HIS A 206 0.19 16.66 1.10
CA HIS A 206 1.63 16.55 0.92
C HIS A 206 2.15 17.33 -0.29
N LEU A 207 1.37 17.43 -1.38
CA LEU A 207 1.75 18.26 -2.52
C LEU A 207 1.81 19.75 -2.15
N PHE A 208 0.88 20.24 -1.34
CA PHE A 208 0.93 21.61 -0.83
C PHE A 208 2.06 21.81 0.17
N GLU A 209 2.33 20.84 1.05
CA GLU A 209 3.45 20.89 1.98
C GLU A 209 4.81 20.97 1.26
N GLN A 210 4.96 20.27 0.12
CA GLN A 210 6.15 20.36 -0.73
C GLN A 210 6.26 21.69 -1.49
N GLU A 211 5.14 22.25 -1.93
CA GLU A 211 5.11 23.46 -2.78
C GLU A 211 5.11 24.78 -1.97
N VAL A 212 4.63 24.76 -0.73
CA VAL A 212 4.40 25.95 0.11
C VAL A 212 5.27 25.87 1.37
N PRO A 213 6.39 26.62 1.43
CA PRO A 213 7.30 26.63 2.58
C PRO A 213 6.60 26.94 3.91
N GLU A 214 5.64 27.85 3.89
CA GLU A 214 4.89 28.27 5.07
C GLU A 214 4.05 27.13 5.66
N ILE A 215 3.65 26.14 4.84
CA ILE A 215 2.97 24.91 5.31
C ILE A 215 3.99 23.96 5.93
N TYR A 216 5.14 23.76 5.28
CA TYR A 216 6.22 22.92 5.79
C TYR A 216 6.76 23.40 7.14
N GLU A 217 6.89 24.72 7.31
CA GLU A 217 7.32 25.35 8.57
C GLU A 217 6.21 25.37 9.64
N GLY A 218 4.98 24.97 9.30
CA GLY A 218 3.84 24.95 10.21
C GLY A 218 3.26 26.32 10.57
N ILE A 219 3.62 27.37 9.80
CA ILE A 219 3.06 28.72 9.92
C ILE A 219 1.63 28.73 9.38
N VAL A 220 1.44 28.15 8.19
CA VAL A 220 0.14 27.93 7.56
C VAL A 220 -0.27 26.48 7.78
N GLU A 221 -1.49 26.26 8.28
CA GLU A 221 -2.03 24.95 8.56
C GLU A 221 -3.20 24.64 7.63
N ILE A 222 -3.16 23.48 6.96
CA ILE A 222 -4.31 22.95 6.22
C ILE A 222 -5.28 22.31 7.22
N ARG A 223 -6.36 23.01 7.54
CA ARG A 223 -7.36 22.60 8.53
C ARG A 223 -8.31 21.51 8.03
N ALA A 224 -8.67 21.56 6.75
CA ALA A 224 -9.58 20.59 6.15
C ALA A 224 -9.36 20.46 4.64
N ILE A 225 -9.65 19.28 4.10
CA ILE A 225 -9.63 19.00 2.66
C ILE A 225 -10.91 18.25 2.29
N ALA A 226 -11.66 18.78 1.33
CA ALA A 226 -12.76 18.10 0.68
C ALA A 226 -12.40 17.86 -0.78
N ARG A 227 -12.24 16.58 -1.15
CA ARG A 227 -11.78 16.17 -2.48
C ARG A 227 -12.80 15.30 -3.19
N GLU A 228 -13.05 15.64 -4.45
CA GLU A 228 -13.63 14.79 -5.48
C GLU A 228 -12.56 14.61 -6.58
N ALA A 229 -11.79 13.52 -6.48
CA ALA A 229 -10.54 13.34 -7.23
C ALA A 229 -10.73 13.42 -8.76
N GLY A 230 -9.84 14.13 -9.44
CA GLY A 230 -9.92 14.46 -10.88
C GLY A 230 -11.00 15.46 -11.26
N GLY A 231 -11.82 15.88 -10.31
CA GLY A 231 -12.87 16.88 -10.50
C GLY A 231 -12.46 18.22 -9.89
N ARG A 232 -12.63 18.31 -8.57
CA ARG A 232 -12.40 19.53 -7.81
C ARG A 232 -12.09 19.20 -6.35
N THR A 233 -11.20 19.98 -5.77
CA THR A 233 -10.84 19.93 -4.36
C THR A 233 -11.02 21.30 -3.74
N LYS A 234 -11.57 21.35 -2.54
CA LYS A 234 -11.54 22.52 -1.68
C LYS A 234 -10.60 22.26 -0.52
N ILE A 235 -9.73 23.22 -0.22
CA ILE A 235 -8.85 23.19 0.96
C ILE A 235 -9.13 24.40 1.84
N ALA A 236 -9.19 24.18 3.14
CA ALA A 236 -9.34 25.21 4.15
C ALA A 236 -8.02 25.44 4.86
N VAL A 237 -7.54 26.68 4.86
CA VAL A 237 -6.21 27.04 5.41
C VAL A 237 -6.32 28.15 6.44
N SER A 238 -5.48 28.10 7.47
CA SER A 238 -5.35 29.16 8.47
C SER A 238 -3.89 29.45 8.74
N SER A 239 -3.54 30.68 9.09
CA SER A 239 -2.20 31.03 9.55
C SER A 239 -2.16 31.11 11.07
N ARG A 240 -1.04 30.71 11.67
CA ARG A 240 -0.70 30.98 13.09
C ARG A 240 -0.09 32.37 13.28
N ASP A 241 0.44 32.94 12.20
CA ASP A 241 0.97 34.29 12.14
C ASP A 241 -0.07 35.24 11.51
N LEU A 242 -0.37 36.34 12.20
CA LEU A 242 -1.35 37.34 11.74
C LEU A 242 -0.84 38.17 10.55
N ASP A 243 0.48 38.24 10.36
CA ASP A 243 1.10 39.00 9.27
C ASP A 243 1.14 38.21 7.95
N ILE A 244 0.77 36.92 8.00
CA ILE A 244 0.82 36.01 6.85
C ILE A 244 -0.59 35.65 6.40
N ASP A 245 -0.93 36.02 5.17
CA ASP A 245 -2.17 35.57 4.51
C ASP A 245 -2.03 34.09 4.09
N PRO A 246 -2.78 33.15 4.71
CA PRO A 246 -2.67 31.74 4.39
C PRO A 246 -3.16 31.41 2.98
N VAL A 247 -4.12 32.17 2.44
CA VAL A 247 -4.62 31.93 1.08
C VAL A 247 -3.57 32.39 0.07
N GLY A 248 -3.06 33.61 0.22
CA GLY A 248 -1.98 34.16 -0.60
C GLY A 248 -0.73 33.29 -0.61
N ALA A 249 -0.32 32.76 0.55
CA ALA A 249 0.82 31.84 0.65
C ALA A 249 0.62 30.56 -0.18
N CYS A 250 -0.58 29.97 -0.13
CA CYS A 250 -0.88 28.75 -0.89
C CYS A 250 -1.07 29.00 -2.40
N VAL A 251 -1.61 30.17 -2.77
CA VAL A 251 -1.82 30.55 -4.17
C VAL A 251 -0.49 30.90 -4.84
N GLY A 252 0.37 31.66 -4.16
CA GLY A 252 1.63 32.16 -4.71
C GLY A 252 1.44 33.28 -5.74
N VAL A 253 2.54 33.82 -6.24
CA VAL A 253 2.52 34.95 -7.20
C VAL A 253 1.74 34.54 -8.46
N LYS A 254 0.64 35.24 -8.74
CA LYS A 254 -0.27 34.95 -9.87
C LYS A 254 -0.78 33.49 -9.89
N GLY A 255 -0.87 32.83 -8.74
CA GLY A 255 -1.32 31.44 -8.66
C GLY A 255 -0.25 30.39 -8.96
N SER A 256 1.03 30.75 -9.05
CA SER A 256 2.08 29.82 -9.48
C SER A 256 2.11 28.53 -8.67
N ARG A 257 2.02 28.61 -7.34
CA ARG A 257 2.12 27.45 -6.44
C ARG A 257 0.92 26.52 -6.59
N VAL A 258 -0.30 27.06 -6.53
CA VAL A 258 -1.50 26.25 -6.73
C VAL A 258 -1.55 25.64 -8.14
N GLN A 259 -1.06 26.34 -9.18
CA GLN A 259 -0.99 25.79 -10.52
C GLN A 259 0.00 24.62 -10.64
N SER A 260 1.14 24.65 -9.94
CA SER A 260 2.06 23.49 -9.85
C SER A 260 1.33 22.25 -9.31
N VAL A 261 0.55 22.41 -8.25
CA VAL A 261 -0.23 21.31 -7.65
C VAL A 261 -1.35 20.84 -8.59
N VAL A 262 -2.08 21.76 -9.23
CA VAL A 262 -3.11 21.44 -10.24
C VAL A 262 -2.52 20.65 -11.41
N GLN A 263 -1.33 21.02 -11.87
CA GLN A 263 -0.63 20.33 -12.94
C GLN A 263 -0.23 18.91 -12.53
N GLU A 264 0.27 18.73 -11.31
CA GLU A 264 0.57 17.40 -10.74
C GLU A 264 -0.68 16.52 -10.60
N LEU A 265 -1.83 17.13 -10.30
CA LEU A 265 -3.15 16.46 -10.28
C LEU A 265 -3.83 16.40 -11.66
N ARG A 266 -3.05 16.59 -12.73
CA ARG A 266 -3.47 16.52 -14.14
C ARG A 266 -4.76 17.31 -14.44
N GLY A 267 -4.87 18.52 -13.87
CA GLY A 267 -5.96 19.46 -14.14
C GLY A 267 -7.14 19.39 -13.16
N GLU A 268 -7.01 18.69 -12.04
CA GLU A 268 -7.97 18.79 -10.93
C GLU A 268 -8.06 20.24 -10.43
N LYS A 269 -9.26 20.82 -10.38
CA LYS A 269 -9.44 22.22 -9.92
C LYS A 269 -9.29 22.31 -8.41
N ILE A 270 -8.60 23.34 -7.91
CA ILE A 270 -8.41 23.53 -6.46
C ILE A 270 -8.93 24.91 -6.06
N ASP A 271 -9.83 24.93 -5.07
CA ASP A 271 -10.23 26.16 -4.38
C ASP A 271 -9.57 26.20 -3.01
N ILE A 272 -8.98 27.34 -2.68
CA ILE A 272 -8.31 27.58 -1.41
C ILE A 272 -9.13 28.63 -0.66
N VAL A 273 -9.63 28.27 0.51
CA VAL A 273 -10.52 29.14 1.29
C VAL A 273 -9.95 29.38 2.69
N PRO A 274 -10.15 30.57 3.27
CA PRO A 274 -9.72 30.83 4.63
C PRO A 274 -10.61 30.05 5.60
N TRP A 275 -9.97 29.26 6.48
CA TRP A 275 -10.65 28.61 7.59
C TRP A 275 -11.07 29.64 8.64
N SER A 276 -12.20 29.41 9.30
CA SER A 276 -12.65 30.24 10.41
C SER A 276 -13.20 29.38 11.55
N PRO A 277 -12.96 29.75 12.82
CA PRO A 277 -13.62 29.11 13.96
C PRO A 277 -15.12 29.45 14.03
N ASP A 278 -15.55 30.57 13.43
CA ASP A 278 -16.96 30.87 13.24
C ASP A 278 -17.48 30.04 12.06
N GLN A 279 -18.35 29.08 12.37
CA GLN A 279 -18.86 28.13 11.39
C GLN A 279 -19.69 28.79 10.28
N ALA A 280 -20.45 29.86 10.58
CA ALA A 280 -21.21 30.56 9.55
C ALA A 280 -20.27 31.24 8.57
N LYS A 281 -19.26 31.95 9.09
CA LYS A 281 -18.21 32.55 8.27
C LYS A 281 -17.44 31.51 7.46
N PHE A 282 -17.11 30.36 8.07
CA PHE A 282 -16.38 29.30 7.39
C PHE A 282 -17.18 28.67 6.25
N VAL A 283 -18.48 28.42 6.45
CA VAL A 283 -19.37 27.93 5.38
C VAL A 283 -19.49 28.96 4.25
N CYS A 284 -19.56 30.25 4.58
CA CYS A 284 -19.55 31.29 3.56
C CYS A 284 -18.28 31.25 2.71
N ASN A 285 -17.11 31.15 3.36
CA ASN A 285 -15.83 30.99 2.67
C ASN A 285 -15.81 29.72 1.80
N ALA A 286 -16.32 28.60 2.32
CA ALA A 286 -16.31 27.30 1.63
C ALA A 286 -17.19 27.28 0.35
N LEU A 287 -18.25 28.09 0.31
CA LEU A 287 -19.16 28.21 -0.84
C LEU A 287 -18.66 29.16 -1.93
N ALA A 288 -17.54 29.87 -1.71
CA ALA A 288 -16.89 30.69 -2.71
C ALA A 288 -16.74 29.93 -4.05
N PRO A 289 -17.03 30.58 -5.19
CA PRO A 289 -17.13 32.03 -5.38
C PRO A 289 -18.55 32.63 -5.27
N ALA A 290 -19.56 31.90 -4.76
CA ALA A 290 -20.91 32.44 -4.65
C ALA A 290 -21.07 33.42 -3.46
N ASP A 291 -21.76 34.52 -3.70
CA ASP A 291 -22.09 35.51 -2.67
C ASP A 291 -23.32 35.07 -1.85
N ILE A 292 -23.25 35.26 -0.53
CA ILE A 292 -24.27 34.76 0.41
C ILE A 292 -24.98 35.92 1.09
N SER A 293 -26.30 35.92 0.97
CA SER A 293 -27.17 36.96 1.52
C SER A 293 -27.47 36.71 3.00
N LYS A 294 -27.74 35.44 3.40
CA LYS A 294 -28.05 35.09 4.79
C LYS A 294 -27.73 33.63 5.13
N VAL A 295 -27.29 33.40 6.36
CA VAL A 295 -27.09 32.05 6.94
C VAL A 295 -28.07 31.85 8.10
N ILE A 296 -28.79 30.73 8.09
CA ILE A 296 -29.65 30.28 9.18
C ILE A 296 -29.05 28.98 9.72
N ILE A 297 -28.70 28.96 11.00
CA ILE A 297 -28.02 27.84 11.64
C ILE A 297 -29.02 27.07 12.49
N ASP A 298 -29.03 25.76 12.34
CA ASP A 298 -29.66 24.82 13.27
C ASP A 298 -28.58 23.94 13.90
N GLU A 299 -28.14 24.33 15.09
CA GLU A 299 -27.11 23.62 15.85
C GLU A 299 -27.55 22.22 16.27
N LYS A 300 -28.85 22.00 16.51
CA LYS A 300 -29.36 20.69 16.96
C LYS A 300 -29.25 19.64 15.88
N SER A 301 -29.48 20.02 14.62
CA SER A 301 -29.41 19.10 13.48
C SER A 301 -28.08 19.14 12.73
N MET A 302 -27.12 19.96 13.19
CA MET A 302 -25.84 20.23 12.51
C MET A 302 -26.07 20.61 11.03
N ALA A 303 -27.06 21.48 10.80
CA ALA A 303 -27.47 21.91 9.48
C ALA A 303 -27.48 23.44 9.36
N MET A 304 -27.18 23.92 8.16
CA MET A 304 -27.26 25.32 7.80
C MET A 304 -28.11 25.48 6.55
N ARG A 305 -29.02 26.46 6.59
CA ARG A 305 -29.72 26.94 5.41
C ARG A 305 -29.08 28.25 4.96
N ILE A 306 -28.59 28.24 3.73
CA ILE A 306 -27.91 29.33 3.07
C ILE A 306 -28.88 29.96 2.08
N ILE A 307 -29.12 31.25 2.25
CA ILE A 307 -29.94 32.04 1.35
C ILE A 307 -28.98 32.86 0.48
N VAL A 308 -29.12 32.71 -0.82
CA VAL A 308 -28.37 33.43 -1.84
C VAL A 308 -29.34 34.12 -2.78
N ASP A 309 -28.88 35.14 -3.47
CA ASP A 309 -29.68 35.76 -4.53
C ASP A 309 -29.95 34.74 -5.65
N ASP A 310 -31.10 34.85 -6.32
CA ASP A 310 -31.56 33.82 -7.27
C ASP A 310 -30.59 33.61 -8.45
N ASP A 311 -29.80 34.63 -8.81
CA ASP A 311 -28.74 34.58 -9.82
C ASP A 311 -27.48 33.83 -9.32
N GLN A 312 -27.20 33.89 -8.01
CA GLN A 312 -26.11 33.17 -7.36
C GLN A 312 -26.45 31.70 -7.05
N LEU A 313 -27.73 31.32 -7.04
CA LEU A 313 -28.19 29.98 -6.68
C LEU A 313 -27.50 28.86 -7.46
N SER A 314 -27.40 29.02 -8.79
CA SER A 314 -26.76 28.04 -9.67
C SER A 314 -25.25 27.92 -9.38
N LEU A 315 -24.58 29.03 -9.08
CA LEU A 315 -23.16 29.07 -8.75
C LEU A 315 -22.88 28.42 -7.39
N ALA A 316 -23.72 28.74 -6.39
CA ALA A 316 -23.63 28.22 -5.03
C ALA A 316 -23.82 26.69 -4.98
N ILE A 317 -24.80 26.16 -5.72
CA ILE A 317 -25.00 24.72 -5.88
C ILE A 317 -23.84 24.09 -6.68
N GLY A 318 -23.46 24.73 -7.79
CA GLY A 318 -22.45 24.26 -8.71
C GLY A 318 -22.92 23.09 -9.59
N ARG A 319 -22.10 22.73 -10.59
CA ARG A 319 -22.44 21.66 -11.55
C ARG A 319 -22.71 20.34 -10.83
N LYS A 320 -23.92 19.78 -10.98
CA LYS A 320 -24.38 18.55 -10.30
C LYS A 320 -24.26 18.62 -8.75
N GLY A 321 -24.35 19.82 -8.17
CA GLY A 321 -24.22 20.02 -6.73
C GLY A 321 -22.79 19.85 -6.20
N GLN A 322 -21.77 19.89 -7.06
CA GLN A 322 -20.37 19.68 -6.64
C GLN A 322 -19.90 20.74 -5.64
N ASN A 323 -20.27 22.02 -5.82
CA ASN A 323 -19.78 23.09 -4.95
C ASN A 323 -20.34 22.94 -3.52
N VAL A 324 -21.67 22.79 -3.40
CA VAL A 324 -22.33 22.58 -2.11
C VAL A 324 -21.88 21.30 -1.42
N ARG A 325 -21.65 20.20 -2.16
CA ARG A 325 -21.19 18.92 -1.59
C ARG A 325 -19.77 19.02 -1.04
N LEU A 326 -18.87 19.66 -1.78
CA LEU A 326 -17.50 19.91 -1.32
C LEU A 326 -17.49 20.86 -0.12
N ALA A 327 -18.28 21.94 -0.14
CA ALA A 327 -18.41 22.85 0.99
C ALA A 327 -18.95 22.14 2.25
N ALA A 328 -19.99 21.32 2.10
CA ALA A 328 -20.57 20.53 3.20
C ALA A 328 -19.55 19.54 3.78
N LYS A 329 -18.79 18.84 2.92
CA LYS A 329 -17.72 17.92 3.35
C LYS A 329 -16.56 18.65 4.02
N LEU A 330 -16.20 19.85 3.54
CA LEU A 330 -15.11 20.66 4.08
C LEU A 330 -15.48 21.23 5.46
N ALA A 331 -16.71 21.71 5.60
CA ALA A 331 -17.23 22.31 6.82
C ALA A 331 -17.65 21.27 7.86
N GLY A 332 -18.01 20.05 7.44
CA GLY A 332 -18.56 19.01 8.30
C GLY A 332 -20.03 19.24 8.68
N TRP A 333 -20.76 20.07 7.92
CA TRP A 333 -22.16 20.44 8.18
C TRP A 333 -23.06 20.11 7.00
N LYS A 334 -24.33 19.83 7.27
CA LYS A 334 -25.34 19.73 6.21
C LYS A 334 -25.66 21.14 5.71
N ILE A 335 -25.60 21.34 4.40
CA ILE A 335 -25.84 22.65 3.78
C ILE A 335 -27.01 22.53 2.81
N ASP A 336 -28.04 23.33 3.03
CA ASP A 336 -29.19 23.53 2.16
C ASP A 336 -29.10 24.94 1.56
N ILE A 337 -29.23 25.07 0.23
CA ILE A 337 -29.11 26.37 -0.45
C ILE A 337 -30.43 26.71 -1.12
N VAL A 338 -30.97 27.88 -0.82
CA VAL A 338 -32.23 28.39 -1.36
C VAL A 338 -32.06 29.79 -1.91
N GLY A 339 -32.81 30.10 -2.98
CA GLY A 339 -32.90 31.45 -3.52
C GLY A 339 -33.71 32.38 -2.62
N THR A 340 -33.44 33.69 -2.69
CA THR A 340 -34.18 34.71 -1.93
C THR A 340 -35.68 34.64 -2.22
N SER A 341 -36.10 34.50 -3.48
CA SER A 341 -37.51 34.39 -3.86
C SER A 341 -38.21 33.20 -3.19
N GLU A 342 -37.53 32.05 -3.12
CA GLU A 342 -38.08 30.85 -2.49
C GLU A 342 -38.14 30.99 -0.97
N ALA A 343 -37.09 31.53 -0.36
CA ALA A 343 -37.05 31.80 1.08
C ALA A 343 -38.17 32.76 1.52
N GLU A 344 -38.44 33.81 0.74
CA GLU A 344 -39.54 34.75 1.00
C GLU A 344 -40.92 34.09 0.87
N LYS A 345 -41.11 33.25 -0.14
CA LYS A 345 -42.35 32.51 -0.34
C LYS A 345 -42.64 31.60 0.87
N VAL A 346 -41.65 30.82 1.31
CA VAL A 346 -41.76 29.95 2.48
C VAL A 346 -42.04 30.77 3.74
N ALA A 347 -41.34 31.90 3.95
CA ALA A 347 -41.58 32.77 5.10
C ALA A 347 -43.00 33.37 5.11
N ARG A 348 -43.52 33.76 3.94
CA ARG A 348 -44.87 34.29 3.78
C ARG A 348 -45.94 33.24 4.08
N GLU A 349 -45.76 32.02 3.58
CA GLU A 349 -46.66 30.89 3.86
C GLU A 349 -46.64 30.51 5.35
N ALA A 350 -45.46 30.45 5.97
CA ALA A 350 -45.32 30.20 7.39
C ALA A 350 -46.05 31.25 8.25
N ARG A 351 -45.88 32.54 7.94
CA ARG A 351 -46.61 33.64 8.62
C ARG A 351 -48.12 33.51 8.46
N ARG A 352 -48.60 33.19 7.26
CA ARG A 352 -50.03 32.97 6.99
C ARG A 352 -50.59 31.81 7.79
N ASN A 353 -49.84 30.73 7.95
CA ASN A 353 -50.25 29.56 8.73
C ASN A 353 -50.28 29.85 10.23
N LEU A 354 -49.29 30.60 10.76
CA LEU A 354 -49.27 31.03 12.16
C LEU A 354 -50.46 31.94 12.50
N GLY A 355 -50.83 32.85 11.60
CA GLY A 355 -52.00 33.72 11.79
C GLY A 355 -53.36 33.02 11.74
N ARG A 356 -53.40 31.73 11.40
CA ARG A 356 -54.63 30.90 11.43
C ARG A 356 -54.79 30.15 12.76
N ILE A 357 -53.82 30.22 13.66
CA ILE A 357 -53.88 29.59 14.97
C ILE A 357 -54.60 30.55 15.92
N GLU A 358 -55.73 30.14 16.49
CA GLU A 358 -56.51 30.95 17.43
C GLU A 358 -55.66 31.37 18.64
N GLY A 359 -55.68 32.67 18.98
CA GLY A 359 -55.03 33.23 20.16
C GLY A 359 -53.64 33.87 19.97
N LEU A 360 -53.12 33.98 18.74
CA LEU A 360 -51.81 34.59 18.42
C LEU A 360 -51.90 35.86 17.54
N GLY A 361 -53.06 36.49 17.45
CA GLY A 361 -53.33 37.68 16.62
C GLY A 361 -53.62 38.94 17.42
#